data_AF-A0A6L7TPX4-F1
#
_entry.id   AF-A0A6L7TPX4-F1
#
_cell.length_a   1.000
_cell.length_b   1.000
_cell.length_c   1.000
_cell.angle_alpha   90.00
_cell.angle_beta   90.00
_cell.angle_gamma   90.00
#
_symmetry.space_group_name_H-M   'P 1'
#
loop_
_entity.id
_entity.type
_entity.pdbx_description
1 polymer ?
#
loop_
_entity_poly.entity_id
_entity_poly.type
_entity_poly.pdbx_seq_one_letter_code
_entity_poly.pdbx_strand_id
1 'polypeptide(L)'
;MAASTNYPVELVGEYAERVNRFLWLIKWLLLIPHIVVLWLLSIPLIVTLPISWLAVVIWGRNPSFLWNYHTGLLRWGWRVNFYSYSAGNTDQYPPFSFQSQEEYPADLIIEYPESSSRLTGLFRWILIIPHWIIAAILSEIVNILVLFALLFLLFTGRYSQDLFNIIMGLNRWIYRANAYGWLLVDAYPPFSFD
;
A
#
# COMPACT_ATOMS: atom_id res chain seq x y z
N MET A 1 2.27 -21.48 -14.14
CA MET A 1 1.26 -20.43 -14.39
C MET A 1 0.41 -20.34 -13.14
N ALA A 2 0.77 -19.45 -12.21
CA ALA A 2 -0.06 -19.20 -11.03
C ALA A 2 -1.33 -18.47 -11.49
N ALA A 3 -2.49 -18.87 -10.95
CA ALA A 3 -3.74 -18.19 -11.23
C ALA A 3 -3.57 -16.71 -10.86
N SER A 4 -3.72 -15.82 -11.83
CA SER A 4 -3.96 -14.41 -11.53
C SER A 4 -5.28 -14.38 -10.77
N THR A 5 -5.22 -14.29 -9.45
CA THR A 5 -6.38 -13.91 -8.65
C THR A 5 -6.81 -12.55 -9.20
N ASN A 6 -7.93 -12.54 -9.95
CA ASN A 6 -8.42 -11.37 -10.70
C ASN A 6 -9.02 -10.36 -9.71
N TYR A 7 -8.19 -9.87 -8.80
CA TYR A 7 -8.54 -8.98 -7.71
C TYR A 7 -8.27 -7.54 -8.15
N PRO A 8 -9.19 -6.58 -7.90
CA PRO A 8 -9.13 -5.23 -8.44
C PRO A 8 -8.08 -4.32 -7.78
N VAL A 9 -7.06 -4.89 -7.14
CA VAL A 9 -5.95 -4.17 -6.50
C VAL A 9 -4.65 -4.83 -6.90
N GLU A 10 -3.81 -4.06 -7.59
CA GLU A 10 -2.48 -4.47 -7.99
C GLU A 10 -1.45 -3.53 -7.34
N LEU A 11 -0.54 -4.13 -6.56
CA LEU A 11 0.57 -3.42 -5.94
C LEU A 11 1.85 -3.73 -6.71
N VAL A 12 2.37 -2.72 -7.39
CA VAL A 12 3.55 -2.80 -8.25
C VAL A 12 4.79 -2.42 -7.45
N GLY A 13 5.85 -3.20 -7.60
CA GLY A 13 7.17 -2.93 -7.03
C GLY A 13 8.22 -3.59 -7.90
N GLU A 14 9.01 -2.79 -8.61
CA GLU A 14 10.05 -3.27 -9.52
C GLU A 14 11.30 -3.64 -8.74
N TYR A 15 11.80 -4.85 -8.98
CA TYR A 15 13.01 -5.33 -8.33
C TYR A 15 14.26 -4.69 -8.95
N ALA A 16 15.06 -4.03 -8.11
CA ALA A 16 16.40 -3.56 -8.40
C ALA A 16 17.43 -4.40 -7.64
N GLU A 17 18.25 -5.17 -8.37
CA GLU A 17 19.31 -5.98 -7.78
C GLU A 17 20.37 -5.13 -7.08
N ARG A 18 20.70 -3.97 -7.68
CA ARG A 18 21.75 -3.06 -7.23
C ARG A 18 21.15 -1.72 -6.84
N VAL A 19 20.96 -1.54 -5.55
CA VAL A 19 20.69 -0.25 -4.92
C VAL A 19 21.88 0.16 -4.07
N ASN A 20 21.98 1.43 -3.71
CA ASN A 20 23.09 1.98 -2.96
C ASN A 20 23.13 1.39 -1.54
N ARG A 21 24.22 0.68 -1.25
CA ARG A 21 24.48 -0.02 0.01
C ARG A 21 24.36 0.82 1.28
N PHE A 22 24.60 2.13 1.20
CA PHE A 22 24.60 3.03 2.37
C PHE A 22 23.43 3.99 2.37
N LEU A 23 22.78 4.23 1.23
CA LEU A 23 21.79 5.30 1.13
C LEU A 23 20.62 5.06 2.10
N TRP A 24 20.24 3.81 2.35
CA TRP A 24 19.17 3.46 3.31
C TRP A 24 19.38 4.02 4.73
N LEU A 25 20.64 4.24 5.14
CA LEU A 25 20.98 4.87 6.43
C LEU A 25 20.62 6.36 6.49
N ILE A 26 20.38 7.00 5.34
CA ILE A 26 20.09 8.42 5.19
C ILE A 26 18.64 8.64 4.73
N LYS A 27 18.03 7.65 4.04
CA LYS A 27 16.66 7.76 3.49
C LYS A 27 15.62 8.21 4.52
N TRP A 28 15.73 7.79 5.77
CA TRP A 28 14.81 8.20 6.83
C TRP A 28 14.77 9.73 7.06
N LEU A 29 15.89 10.42 6.85
CA LEU A 29 15.94 11.88 6.91
C LEU A 29 15.25 12.51 5.68
N LEU A 30 15.50 11.95 4.49
CA LEU A 30 14.90 12.41 3.24
C LEU A 30 13.37 12.21 3.21
N LEU A 31 12.84 11.30 4.02
CA LEU A 31 11.41 11.05 4.17
C LEU A 31 10.67 12.07 5.03
N ILE A 32 11.35 12.90 5.82
CA ILE A 32 10.67 13.84 6.73
C ILE A 32 9.62 14.71 6.00
N PRO A 33 9.93 15.32 4.83
CA PRO A 33 8.93 16.10 4.10
C PRO A 33 7.72 15.26 3.66
N HIS A 34 7.94 14.01 3.23
CA HIS A 34 6.84 13.11 2.88
C HIS A 34 5.97 12.76 4.08
N ILE A 35 6.59 12.43 5.21
CA ILE A 35 5.87 12.05 6.44
C ILE A 35 5.02 13.22 6.92
N VAL A 36 5.56 14.43 6.95
CA VAL A 36 4.83 15.63 7.35
C VAL A 36 3.63 15.88 6.43
N VAL A 37 3.83 15.82 5.11
CA VAL A 37 2.75 16.08 4.15
C VAL A 37 1.70 14.97 4.18
N LEU A 38 2.09 13.69 4.20
CA LEU A 38 1.15 12.58 4.33
C LEU A 38 0.39 12.61 5.65
N TRP A 39 1.03 13.02 6.75
CA TRP A 39 0.35 13.19 8.03
C TRP A 39 -0.71 14.29 7.96
N LEU A 40 -0.38 15.46 7.41
CA LEU A 40 -1.36 16.55 7.19
C LEU A 40 -2.50 16.11 6.27
N LEU A 41 -2.16 15.43 5.17
CA LEU A 41 -3.13 14.88 4.23
C LEU A 41 -3.89 13.68 4.80
N SER A 42 -3.50 13.09 5.93
CA SER A 42 -4.27 12.03 6.57
C SER A 42 -5.41 12.60 7.42
N ILE A 43 -5.32 13.85 7.89
CA ILE A 43 -6.31 14.47 8.77
C ILE A 43 -7.72 14.46 8.16
N PRO A 44 -7.94 14.83 6.87
CA PRO A 44 -9.27 14.77 6.29
C PRO A 44 -9.85 13.35 6.17
N LEU A 45 -9.06 12.27 6.36
CA LEU A 45 -9.60 10.90 6.42
C LEU A 45 -10.63 10.71 7.53
N ILE A 46 -10.48 11.43 8.64
CA ILE A 46 -11.41 11.39 9.79
C ILE A 46 -12.84 11.73 9.37
N VAL A 47 -12.99 12.60 8.36
CA VAL A 47 -14.30 13.04 7.85
C VAL A 47 -14.65 12.33 6.55
N THR A 48 -13.69 12.18 5.63
CA THR A 48 -13.95 11.61 4.31
C THR A 48 -14.28 10.12 4.33
N LEU A 49 -13.68 9.31 5.23
CA LEU A 49 -14.01 7.88 5.33
C LEU A 49 -15.46 7.65 5.83
N PRO A 50 -15.94 8.32 6.89
CA PRO A 50 -17.36 8.25 7.26
C PRO A 50 -18.31 8.72 6.14
N ILE A 51 -17.94 9.77 5.40
CA ILE A 51 -18.75 10.24 4.26
C ILE A 51 -18.77 9.20 3.15
N SER A 52 -17.63 8.60 2.79
CA SER A 52 -17.58 7.50 1.82
C SER A 52 -18.40 6.29 2.27
N TRP A 53 -18.35 5.96 3.56
CA TRP A 53 -19.14 4.88 4.13
C TRP A 53 -20.65 5.15 4.01
N LEU A 54 -21.11 6.33 4.44
CA LEU A 54 -22.50 6.74 4.28
C LEU A 54 -22.90 6.73 2.80
N ALA A 55 -22.03 7.19 1.91
CA ALA A 55 -22.31 7.22 0.48
C ALA A 55 -22.48 5.82 -0.12
N VAL A 56 -21.65 4.86 0.28
CA VAL A 56 -21.81 3.45 -0.11
C VAL A 56 -23.10 2.85 0.45
N VAL A 57 -23.46 3.13 1.70
CA VAL A 57 -24.68 2.58 2.32
C VAL A 57 -25.95 3.18 1.71
N ILE A 58 -25.96 4.49 1.42
CA ILE A 58 -27.13 5.22 0.90
C ILE A 58 -27.26 5.07 -0.62
N TRP A 59 -26.20 5.36 -1.36
CA TRP A 59 -26.22 5.40 -2.83
C TRP A 59 -25.61 4.17 -3.50
N GLY A 60 -24.99 3.25 -2.74
CA GLY A 60 -24.35 2.08 -3.32
C GLY A 60 -23.08 2.43 -4.11
N ARG A 61 -22.43 3.57 -3.84
CA ARG A 61 -21.17 3.95 -4.51
C ARG A 61 -20.38 4.97 -3.71
N ASN A 62 -19.06 4.89 -3.79
CA ASN A 62 -18.14 5.88 -3.21
C ASN A 62 -17.94 7.03 -4.22
N PRO A 63 -18.24 8.30 -3.89
CA PRO A 63 -18.04 9.42 -4.81
C PRO A 63 -16.62 9.46 -5.36
N SER A 64 -16.49 9.66 -6.68
CA SER A 64 -15.20 9.59 -7.38
C SER A 64 -14.14 10.51 -6.79
N PHE A 65 -14.49 11.70 -6.31
CA PHE A 65 -13.52 12.62 -5.70
C PHE A 65 -12.97 12.11 -4.36
N LEU A 66 -13.79 11.46 -3.52
CA LEU A 66 -13.33 10.86 -2.26
C LEU A 66 -12.47 9.63 -2.52
N TRP A 67 -12.94 8.78 -3.44
CA TRP A 67 -12.20 7.61 -3.87
C TRP A 67 -10.83 7.99 -4.46
N ASN A 68 -10.77 9.01 -5.33
CA ASN A 68 -9.51 9.50 -5.91
C ASN A 68 -8.53 10.00 -4.84
N TYR A 69 -9.04 10.68 -3.82
CA TYR A 69 -8.24 11.16 -2.71
C TYR A 69 -7.69 10.01 -1.86
N HIS A 70 -8.53 9.03 -1.49
CA HIS A 70 -8.13 7.85 -0.71
C HIS A 70 -7.14 6.97 -1.48
N THR A 71 -7.40 6.70 -2.76
CA THR A 71 -6.49 5.96 -3.64
C THR A 71 -5.17 6.70 -3.82
N GLY A 72 -5.22 8.02 -4.00
CA GLY A 72 -4.02 8.86 -4.10
C GLY A 72 -3.15 8.78 -2.85
N LEU A 73 -3.76 8.83 -1.66
CA LEU A 73 -3.06 8.66 -0.39
C LEU A 73 -2.38 7.30 -0.26
N LEU A 74 -3.06 6.21 -0.62
CA LEU A 74 -2.45 4.87 -0.59
C LEU A 74 -1.34 4.73 -1.63
N ARG A 75 -1.50 5.26 -2.84
CA ARG A 75 -0.45 5.28 -3.88
C ARG A 75 0.80 5.98 -3.41
N TRP A 76 0.63 7.18 -2.86
CA TRP A 76 1.76 7.95 -2.37
C TRP A 76 2.39 7.30 -1.15
N GLY A 77 1.58 6.83 -0.21
CA GLY A 77 2.04 6.03 0.92
C GLY A 77 2.87 4.83 0.48
N TRP A 78 2.43 4.10 -0.55
CA TRP A 78 3.17 2.98 -1.11
C TRP A 78 4.53 3.40 -1.66
N ARG A 79 4.61 4.46 -2.46
CA ARG A 79 5.90 4.95 -2.99
C ARG A 79 6.90 5.28 -1.89
N VAL A 80 6.44 5.91 -0.82
CA VAL A 80 7.23 6.28 0.36
C VAL A 80 7.69 5.04 1.13
N ASN A 81 6.78 4.09 1.35
CA ASN A 81 7.05 2.83 2.01
C ASN A 81 8.03 1.95 1.21
N PHE A 82 7.88 1.90 -0.11
CA PHE A 82 8.74 1.16 -1.03
C PHE A 82 10.18 1.72 -1.07
N TYR A 83 10.32 3.05 -1.03
CA TYR A 83 11.63 3.71 -0.89
C TYR A 83 12.35 3.36 0.43
N SER A 84 11.59 2.95 1.46
CA SER A 84 12.06 2.86 2.85
C SER A 84 11.80 1.49 3.49
N TYR A 85 10.96 1.44 4.52
CA TYR A 85 10.86 0.32 5.46
C TYR A 85 10.01 -0.84 4.95
N SER A 86 9.28 -0.68 3.86
CA SER A 86 8.44 -1.75 3.31
C SER A 86 9.02 -2.45 2.09
N ALA A 87 10.14 -1.96 1.53
CA ALA A 87 10.95 -2.70 0.56
C ALA A 87 12.41 -2.20 0.56
N GLY A 88 12.62 -0.88 0.52
CA GLY A 88 13.96 -0.29 0.51
C GLY A 88 14.73 -0.59 -0.79
N ASN A 89 14.01 -0.88 -1.87
CA ASN A 89 14.57 -1.42 -3.11
C ASN A 89 14.58 -0.40 -4.28
N THR A 90 14.57 0.90 -3.96
CA THR A 90 14.79 1.96 -4.94
C THR A 90 15.57 3.12 -4.34
N ASP A 91 16.48 3.73 -5.10
CA ASP A 91 17.17 4.95 -4.72
C ASP A 91 16.52 6.22 -5.28
N GLN A 92 15.50 6.07 -6.12
CA GLN A 92 14.77 7.19 -6.68
C GLN A 92 13.89 7.84 -5.61
N TYR A 93 14.01 9.16 -5.45
CA TYR A 93 13.23 9.89 -4.44
C TYR A 93 11.74 9.92 -4.83
N PRO A 94 10.80 9.61 -3.90
CA PRO A 94 9.38 9.52 -4.25
C PRO A 94 8.79 10.86 -4.71
N PRO A 95 8.07 10.93 -5.84
CA PRO A 95 7.36 12.14 -6.25
C PRO A 95 6.19 12.48 -5.32
N PHE A 96 5.99 13.78 -5.06
CA PHE A 96 4.87 14.33 -4.28
C PHE A 96 3.61 14.41 -5.14
N SER A 97 2.97 13.26 -5.38
CA SER A 97 1.83 13.16 -6.28
C SER A 97 0.82 12.16 -5.77
N PHE A 98 -0.46 12.40 -6.05
CA PHE A 98 -1.55 11.43 -5.86
C PHE A 98 -1.79 10.55 -7.09
N GLN A 99 -1.24 10.94 -8.25
CA GLN A 99 -1.45 10.22 -9.49
C GLN A 99 -0.61 8.94 -9.54
N SER A 100 -1.01 8.04 -10.44
CA SER A 100 -0.16 6.94 -10.90
C SER A 100 1.10 7.51 -11.55
N GLN A 101 2.22 6.79 -11.44
CA GLN A 101 3.53 7.23 -11.93
C GLN A 101 4.20 6.07 -12.65
N GLU A 102 4.03 5.99 -13.97
CA GLU A 102 4.59 4.91 -14.80
C GLU A 102 6.12 4.85 -14.74
N GLU A 103 6.79 5.99 -14.57
CA GLU A 103 8.25 6.07 -14.53
C GLU A 103 8.87 5.72 -13.16
N TYR A 104 8.06 5.60 -12.11
CA TYR A 104 8.55 5.31 -10.76
C TYR A 104 8.36 3.81 -10.43
N PRO A 105 9.34 3.13 -9.82
CA PRO A 105 9.35 1.67 -9.67
C PRO A 105 8.31 1.09 -8.70
N ALA A 106 7.40 1.91 -8.17
CA ALA A 106 6.35 1.45 -7.27
C ALA A 106 5.05 2.23 -7.47
N ASP A 107 3.96 1.50 -7.68
CA ASP A 107 2.64 2.08 -7.84
C ASP A 107 1.55 1.17 -7.27
N LEU A 108 0.37 1.75 -7.09
CA LEU A 108 -0.81 1.05 -6.63
C LEU A 108 -1.96 1.31 -7.59
N ILE A 109 -2.38 0.27 -8.28
CA ILE A 109 -3.47 0.30 -9.24
C ILE A 109 -4.69 -0.28 -8.54
N ILE A 110 -5.78 0.49 -8.48
CA ILE A 110 -7.05 0.07 -7.92
C ILE A 110 -8.10 0.39 -8.98
N GLU A 111 -8.90 -0.60 -9.34
CA GLU A 111 -10.02 -0.40 -10.25
C GLU A 111 -11.19 0.24 -9.49
N TYR A 112 -11.74 1.33 -10.03
CA TYR A 112 -12.88 2.00 -9.42
C TYR A 112 -14.14 1.12 -9.57
N PRO A 113 -14.82 0.73 -8.48
CA PRO A 113 -16.03 -0.08 -8.56
C PRO A 113 -17.20 0.77 -9.04
N GLU A 114 -17.87 0.34 -10.12
CA GLU A 114 -19.05 1.06 -10.65
C GLU A 114 -20.24 1.03 -9.68
N SER A 115 -20.37 -0.05 -8.90
CA SER A 115 -21.41 -0.22 -7.90
C SER A 115 -20.94 -1.05 -6.72
N SER A 116 -21.32 -0.64 -5.52
CA SER A 116 -20.97 -1.26 -4.26
C SER A 116 -22.18 -1.82 -3.53
N SER A 117 -22.02 -3.02 -2.97
CA SER A 117 -23.06 -3.64 -2.14
C SER A 117 -23.32 -2.81 -0.88
N ARG A 118 -24.57 -2.31 -0.74
CA ARG A 118 -25.01 -1.50 0.40
C ARG A 118 -24.97 -2.29 1.71
N LEU A 119 -25.41 -3.55 1.67
CA LEU A 119 -25.43 -4.44 2.84
C LEU A 119 -24.01 -4.73 3.32
N THR A 120 -23.11 -5.06 2.39
CA THR A 120 -21.71 -5.29 2.73
C THR A 120 -21.06 -4.01 3.24
N GLY A 121 -21.37 -2.85 2.65
CA GLY A 121 -20.91 -1.54 3.13
C GLY A 121 -21.24 -1.28 4.60
N LEU A 122 -22.45 -1.62 5.05
CA LEU A 122 -22.88 -1.45 6.45
C LEU A 122 -22.03 -2.27 7.44
N PHE A 123 -21.65 -3.48 7.07
CA PHE A 123 -20.90 -4.42 7.92
C PHE A 123 -19.40 -4.50 7.63
N ARG A 124 -18.88 -3.71 6.67
CA ARG A 124 -17.48 -3.72 6.26
C ARG A 124 -16.50 -3.46 7.39
N TRP A 125 -16.86 -2.57 8.31
CA TRP A 125 -16.03 -2.24 9.46
C TRP A 125 -15.86 -3.43 10.42
N ILE A 126 -16.79 -4.40 10.45
CA ILE A 126 -16.63 -5.66 11.19
C ILE A 126 -15.74 -6.62 10.40
N LEU A 127 -16.03 -6.76 9.10
CA LEU A 127 -15.34 -7.69 8.21
C LEU A 127 -13.85 -7.37 8.08
N ILE A 128 -13.46 -6.09 8.21
CA ILE A 128 -12.06 -5.68 8.11
C ILE A 128 -11.26 -5.90 9.39
N ILE A 129 -11.89 -6.04 10.57
CA ILE A 129 -11.16 -6.16 11.85
C ILE A 129 -10.14 -7.31 11.83
N PRO A 130 -10.48 -8.54 11.40
CA PRO A 130 -9.50 -9.62 11.30
C PRO A 130 -8.33 -9.28 10.37
N HIS A 131 -8.61 -8.63 9.23
CA HIS A 131 -7.59 -8.22 8.28
C HIS A 131 -6.65 -7.16 8.86
N TRP A 132 -7.15 -6.17 9.60
CA TRP A 132 -6.29 -5.16 10.20
C TRP A 132 -5.44 -5.69 11.34
N ILE A 133 -5.95 -6.65 12.12
CA ILE A 133 -5.14 -7.34 13.14
C ILE A 133 -3.97 -8.09 12.47
N ILE A 134 -4.26 -8.86 11.43
CA ILE A 134 -3.23 -9.60 10.69
C ILE A 134 -2.29 -8.62 9.99
N ALA A 135 -2.79 -7.55 9.39
CA ALA A 135 -1.98 -6.54 8.71
C ALA A 135 -1.00 -5.84 9.67
N ALA A 136 -1.42 -5.54 10.89
CA ALA A 136 -0.54 -4.98 11.91
C ALA A 136 0.63 -5.92 12.22
N ILE A 137 0.36 -7.22 12.40
CA ILE A 137 1.40 -8.22 12.67
C ILE A 137 2.33 -8.40 11.45
N LEU A 138 1.76 -8.51 10.25
CA LEU A 138 2.53 -8.69 9.02
C LEU A 138 3.39 -7.46 8.69
N SER A 139 2.95 -6.26 9.06
CA SER A 139 3.72 -5.03 8.88
C SER A 139 5.02 -5.08 9.68
N GLU A 140 4.98 -5.57 10.92
CA GLU A 140 6.19 -5.74 11.73
C GLU A 140 7.11 -6.82 11.16
N ILE A 141 6.55 -7.91 10.64
CA ILE A 141 7.33 -8.95 9.94
C ILE A 141 8.00 -8.35 8.70
N VAL A 142 7.31 -7.54 7.91
CA VAL A 142 7.88 -6.83 6.75
C VAL A 142 9.05 -5.94 7.17
N ASN A 143 8.89 -5.12 8.22
CA ASN A 143 9.95 -4.24 8.72
C ASN A 143 11.21 -5.04 9.12
N ILE A 144 11.02 -6.19 9.78
CA ILE A 144 12.10 -7.08 10.17
C ILE A 144 12.78 -7.69 8.93
N LEU A 145 12.00 -8.19 7.97
CA LEU A 145 12.53 -8.78 6.73
C LEU A 145 13.30 -7.74 5.90
N VAL A 146 12.80 -6.51 5.80
CA VAL A 146 13.47 -5.40 5.12
C VAL A 146 14.78 -5.07 5.83
N LEU A 147 14.79 -5.03 7.17
CA LEU A 147 16.05 -4.83 7.91
C LEU A 147 17.07 -5.91 7.57
N PHE A 148 16.67 -7.19 7.54
CA PHE A 148 17.55 -8.28 7.12
C PHE A 148 18.02 -8.11 5.67
N ALA A 149 17.14 -7.69 4.75
CA ALA A 149 17.50 -7.45 3.35
C ALA A 149 18.49 -6.29 3.19
N LEU A 150 18.32 -5.21 3.95
CA LEU A 150 19.22 -4.05 3.94
C LEU A 150 20.58 -4.37 4.59
N LEU A 151 20.60 -5.17 5.66
CA LEU A 151 21.85 -5.68 6.24
C LEU A 151 22.57 -6.60 5.26
N PHE A 152 21.86 -7.51 4.60
CA PHE A 152 22.41 -8.35 3.56
C PHE A 152 22.98 -7.51 2.40
N LEU A 153 22.24 -6.50 1.94
CA LEU A 153 22.69 -5.53 0.95
C LEU A 153 23.97 -4.80 1.38
N LEU A 154 24.07 -4.40 2.65
CA LEU A 154 25.23 -3.70 3.18
C LEU A 154 26.53 -4.52 3.04
N PHE A 155 26.46 -5.82 3.32
CA PHE A 155 27.62 -6.72 3.26
C PHE A 155 27.90 -7.27 1.86
N THR A 156 26.87 -7.55 1.07
CA THR A 156 27.00 -8.23 -0.24
C THR A 156 26.97 -7.28 -1.43
N GLY A 157 26.46 -6.06 -1.24
CA GLY A 157 26.22 -5.08 -2.31
C GLY A 157 25.06 -5.44 -3.25
N ARG A 158 24.25 -6.45 -2.92
CA ARG A 158 23.09 -6.87 -3.70
C ARG A 158 21.86 -7.04 -2.81
N TYR A 159 20.70 -6.63 -3.29
CA TYR A 159 19.45 -6.89 -2.59
C TYR A 159 19.04 -8.35 -2.82
N SER A 160 18.51 -9.04 -1.80
CA SER A 160 18.07 -10.43 -1.96
C SER A 160 16.72 -10.50 -2.68
N GLN A 161 16.69 -11.17 -3.83
CA GLN A 161 15.46 -11.37 -4.60
C GLN A 161 14.42 -12.21 -3.84
N ASP A 162 14.86 -13.20 -3.07
CA ASP A 162 13.95 -14.05 -2.27
C ASP A 162 13.26 -13.24 -1.17
N LEU A 163 14.02 -12.42 -0.44
CA LEU A 163 13.46 -11.52 0.56
C LEU A 163 12.51 -10.51 -0.09
N PHE A 164 12.90 -9.93 -1.22
CA PHE A 164 12.06 -9.00 -1.97
C PHE A 164 10.70 -9.62 -2.33
N ASN A 165 10.70 -10.84 -2.85
CA ASN A 165 9.47 -11.54 -3.25
C ASN A 165 8.54 -11.78 -2.05
N ILE A 166 9.09 -12.19 -0.90
CA ILE A 166 8.31 -12.39 0.33
C ILE A 166 7.73 -11.05 0.81
N ILE A 167 8.57 -10.02 0.90
CA ILE A 167 8.19 -8.68 1.32
C ILE A 167 7.07 -8.14 0.44
N MET A 168 7.18 -8.29 -0.88
CA MET A 168 6.17 -7.85 -1.84
C MET A 168 4.86 -8.63 -1.70
N GLY A 169 4.91 -9.95 -1.49
CA GLY A 169 3.71 -10.77 -1.22
C GLY A 169 2.94 -10.33 0.02
N LEU A 170 3.67 -10.03 1.12
CA LEU A 170 3.08 -9.51 2.35
C LEU A 170 2.46 -8.11 2.14
N ASN A 171 3.18 -7.20 1.49
CA ASN A 171 2.67 -5.86 1.20
C ASN A 171 1.45 -5.90 0.28
N ARG A 172 1.44 -6.74 -0.77
CA ARG A 172 0.26 -6.93 -1.63
C ARG A 172 -0.96 -7.29 -0.80
N TRP A 173 -0.84 -8.22 0.13
CA TRP A 173 -1.96 -8.60 1.00
C TRP A 173 -2.40 -7.43 1.91
N ILE A 174 -1.45 -6.74 2.55
CA ILE A 174 -1.73 -5.58 3.42
C ILE A 174 -2.47 -4.47 2.64
N TYR A 175 -2.05 -4.18 1.41
CA TYR A 175 -2.68 -3.15 0.58
C TYR A 175 -4.06 -3.60 0.05
N ARG A 176 -4.26 -4.89 -0.26
CA ARG A 176 -5.62 -5.43 -0.54
C ARG A 176 -6.55 -5.21 0.65
N ALA A 177 -6.08 -5.46 1.87
CA ALA A 177 -6.82 -5.22 3.10
C ALA A 177 -7.13 -3.73 3.32
N ASN A 178 -6.14 -2.85 3.17
CA ASN A 178 -6.35 -1.41 3.30
C ASN A 178 -7.34 -0.86 2.26
N ALA A 179 -7.23 -1.28 1.00
CA ALA A 179 -8.17 -0.88 -0.05
C ALA A 179 -9.62 -1.29 0.27
N TYR A 180 -9.84 -2.49 0.80
CA TYR A 180 -11.17 -2.93 1.25
C TYR A 180 -11.66 -2.11 2.45
N GLY A 181 -10.80 -1.92 3.46
CA GLY A 181 -11.13 -1.16 4.66
C GLY A 181 -11.45 0.31 4.38
N TRP A 182 -10.82 0.90 3.36
CA TRP A 182 -11.02 2.28 2.94
C TRP A 182 -12.15 2.42 1.90
N LEU A 183 -12.93 1.36 1.65
CA LEU A 183 -14.07 1.38 0.73
C LEU A 183 -13.67 1.73 -0.71
N LEU A 184 -12.47 1.30 -1.13
CA LEU A 184 -11.99 1.48 -2.49
C LEU A 184 -12.34 0.32 -3.39
N VAL A 185 -12.54 -0.87 -2.80
CA VAL A 185 -12.97 -2.08 -3.49
C VAL A 185 -14.06 -2.79 -2.72
N ASP A 186 -14.88 -3.54 -3.45
CA ASP A 186 -16.03 -4.26 -2.88
C ASP A 186 -15.76 -5.74 -2.62
N ALA A 187 -14.81 -6.32 -3.36
CA ALA A 187 -14.39 -7.69 -3.20
C ALA A 187 -13.65 -7.88 -1.87
N TYR A 188 -14.06 -8.86 -1.08
CA TYR A 188 -13.38 -9.20 0.17
C TYR A 188 -11.96 -9.73 -0.13
N PRO A 189 -10.91 -9.24 0.54
CA PRO A 189 -9.54 -9.63 0.22
C PRO A 189 -9.31 -11.12 0.48
N PRO A 190 -8.75 -11.87 -0.48
CA PRO A 190 -8.37 -13.25 -0.25
C PRO A 190 -7.24 -13.33 0.80
N PHE A 191 -7.23 -14.39 1.60
CA PHE A 191 -6.11 -14.70 2.52
C PHE A 191 -4.98 -15.40 1.75
N SER A 192 -4.43 -14.72 0.74
CA SER A 192 -3.35 -15.22 -0.10
C SER A 192 -2.23 -14.19 -0.25
N PHE A 193 -1.00 -14.68 -0.26
CA PHE A 193 0.23 -13.88 -0.36
C PHE A 193 0.85 -13.92 -1.77
N ASP A 194 0.08 -14.41 -2.74
CA ASP A 194 0.45 -14.52 -4.15
C ASP A 194 0.66 -13.15 -4.81
#